data_AF-A0A1Q7ZQR3-F1
#
_entry.id   AF-A0A1Q7ZQR3-F1
#
_cell.length_a   1.000
_cell.length_b   1.000
_cell.length_c   1.000
_cell.angle_alpha   90.00
_cell.angle_beta   90.00
_cell.angle_gamma   90.00
#
_symmetry.space_group_name_H-M   'P 1'
#
loop_
_entity.id
_entity.type
_entity.pdbx_description
1 polymer ?
#
loop_
_entity_poly.entity_id
_entity_poly.type
_entity_poly.pdbx_seq_one_letter_code
_entity_poly.pdbx_strand_id
1 'polypeptide(L)'
;MTVEENLRLMKTLDDAWNPRDWETFMKRHAENVALYWPGQPEPTRGRHADHSESVGFFHAVENHIENDPYMILFGQGDHTCSVARWTGTHTGPLKGLDG
;
A
#
# COMPACT_ATOMS: atom_id res chain seq x y z
N MET A 1 -3.76 13.57 15.18
CA MET A 1 -2.95 14.14 14.07
C MET A 1 -3.82 15.14 13.35
N THR A 2 -3.28 16.04 12.53
CA THR A 2 -4.13 16.89 11.66
C THR A 2 -4.46 16.14 10.38
N VAL A 3 -5.50 16.56 9.67
CA VAL A 3 -5.85 15.98 8.35
C VAL A 3 -4.67 16.17 7.40
N GLU A 4 -4.03 17.34 7.40
CA GLU A 4 -2.86 17.62 6.57
C GLU A 4 -1.70 16.67 6.85
N GLU A 5 -1.43 16.37 8.13
CA GLU A 5 -0.37 15.43 8.49
C GLU A 5 -0.72 13.99 8.07
N ASN A 6 -1.97 13.57 8.21
CA ASN A 6 -2.42 12.26 7.75
C ASN A 6 -2.27 12.12 6.23
N LEU A 7 -2.63 13.16 5.46
CA LEU A 7 -2.47 13.17 4.00
C LEU A 7 -1.00 13.14 3.60
N ARG A 8 -0.14 13.86 4.32
CA ARG A 8 1.31 13.82 4.12
C ARG A 8 1.85 12.42 4.38
N LEU A 9 1.45 11.78 5.48
CA LEU A 9 1.88 10.42 5.82
C LEU A 9 1.42 9.40 4.78
N MET A 10 0.17 9.50 4.31
CA MET A 10 -0.35 8.68 3.20
C MET A 10 0.48 8.85 1.93
N LYS A 11 0.83 10.08 1.54
CA LYS A 11 1.76 10.29 0.41
C LYS A 11 3.09 9.59 0.63
N THR A 12 3.70 9.72 1.81
CA THR A 12 4.99 9.09 2.06
C THR A 12 4.94 7.56 2.11
N LEU A 13 3.77 6.96 2.33
CA LEU A 13 3.56 5.53 2.21
C LEU A 13 3.73 5.09 0.74
N ASP A 14 3.02 5.74 -0.19
CA ASP A 14 3.11 5.42 -1.62
C ASP A 14 4.48 5.85 -2.23
N ASP A 15 5.08 6.94 -1.74
CA ASP A 15 6.45 7.35 -2.11
C ASP A 15 7.47 6.26 -1.75
N ALA A 16 7.25 5.52 -0.65
CA ALA A 16 8.10 4.42 -0.22
C ALA A 16 7.75 3.09 -0.92
N TRP A 17 6.47 2.87 -1.21
CA TRP A 17 5.97 1.69 -1.95
C TRP A 17 6.62 1.56 -3.33
N ASN A 18 6.57 2.63 -4.13
CA ASN A 18 7.04 2.65 -5.51
C ASN A 18 8.50 2.15 -5.69
N PRO A 19 9.50 2.67 -4.94
CA PRO A 19 10.88 2.22 -5.01
C PRO A 19 11.20 1.02 -4.11
N ARG A 20 10.22 0.48 -3.37
CA ARG A 20 10.41 -0.62 -2.40
C ARG A 20 11.29 -0.24 -1.22
N ASP A 21 11.14 1.00 -0.73
CA ASP A 21 11.74 1.44 0.53
C ASP A 21 10.97 0.82 1.71
N TRP A 22 11.31 -0.43 2.01
CA TRP A 22 10.64 -1.21 3.05
C TRP A 22 10.83 -0.63 4.45
N GLU A 23 11.94 0.07 4.70
CA GLU A 23 12.18 0.69 6.01
C GLU A 23 11.16 1.80 6.27
N THR A 24 10.95 2.70 5.29
CA THR A 24 9.94 3.76 5.41
C THR A 24 8.53 3.20 5.35
N PHE A 25 8.24 2.29 4.42
CA PHE A 25 6.92 1.65 4.27
C PHE A 25 6.46 1.01 5.58
N MET A 26 7.32 0.20 6.23
CA MET A 26 6.96 -0.46 7.49
C MET A 26 6.71 0.53 8.64
N LYS A 27 7.37 1.70 8.65
CA LYS A 27 7.13 2.75 9.66
C LYS A 27 5.80 3.48 9.45
N ARG A 28 5.15 3.33 8.29
CA ARG A 28 3.81 3.89 8.00
C ARG A 28 2.66 2.97 8.41
N HIS A 29 2.96 1.74 8.79
CA HIS A 29 1.98 0.79 9.28
C HIS A 29 2.14 0.53 10.79
N ALA A 30 1.02 0.58 11.51
CA ALA A 30 0.97 0.15 12.91
C ALA A 30 1.25 -1.36 13.02
N GLU A 31 1.75 -1.81 14.17
CA GLU A 31 2.06 -3.23 14.39
C GLU A 31 0.86 -4.14 14.16
N ASN A 32 -0.34 -3.66 14.48
CA ASN A 32 -1.62 -4.36 14.37
C ASN A 32 -2.46 -3.93 13.14
N VAL A 33 -1.83 -3.39 12.09
CA VAL A 33 -2.52 -3.01 10.85
C VAL A 33 -3.34 -4.18 10.28
N ALA A 34 -4.47 -3.86 9.65
CA ALA A 34 -5.25 -4.81 8.86
C ALA A 34 -5.42 -4.26 7.44
N LEU A 35 -4.95 -5.00 6.44
CA LEU A 35 -5.06 -4.63 5.02
C LEU A 35 -6.12 -5.47 4.34
N TYR A 36 -7.02 -4.80 3.62
CA TYR A 36 -8.13 -5.44 2.91
C TYR A 36 -7.90 -5.34 1.41
N TRP A 37 -7.67 -6.48 0.78
CA TRP A 37 -7.54 -6.59 -0.67
C TRP A 37 -8.87 -7.01 -1.31
N PRO A 38 -9.20 -6.50 -2.51
CA PRO A 38 -10.30 -7.04 -3.28
C PRO A 38 -10.15 -8.55 -3.49
N GLY A 39 -11.19 -9.32 -3.17
CA GLY A 39 -11.21 -10.78 -3.37
C GLY A 39 -10.61 -11.63 -2.26
N GLN A 40 -10.00 -11.04 -1.23
CA GLN A 40 -9.59 -11.77 -0.02
C GLN A 40 -10.71 -11.71 1.04
N PRO A 41 -11.14 -12.86 1.62
CA PRO A 41 -12.23 -12.89 2.60
C PRO A 41 -11.82 -12.31 3.96
N GLU A 42 -10.56 -12.50 4.35
CA GLU A 42 -9.98 -11.99 5.60
C GLU A 42 -8.81 -11.05 5.28
N PRO A 43 -8.57 -10.01 6.10
CA PRO A 43 -7.46 -9.10 5.87
C PRO A 43 -6.11 -9.74 6.22
N THR A 44 -5.04 -9.26 5.58
CA THR A 44 -3.68 -9.48 6.05
C THR A 44 -3.49 -8.72 7.36
N ARG A 45 -3.11 -9.44 8.43
CA ARG A 45 -2.99 -8.88 9.79
C ARG A 45 -1.54 -8.72 10.22
N GLY A 46 -1.20 -7.49 10.57
CA GLY A 46 0.08 -7.08 11.16
C GLY A 46 1.13 -6.68 10.13
N ARG A 47 1.94 -5.66 10.47
CA ARG A 47 2.87 -5.00 9.53
C ARG A 47 3.90 -5.94 8.90
N HIS A 48 4.28 -7.01 9.60
CA HIS A 48 5.28 -7.96 9.11
C HIS A 48 4.69 -8.92 8.07
N ALA A 49 3.41 -9.30 8.23
CA ALA A 49 2.69 -10.09 7.25
C ALA A 49 2.42 -9.26 5.99
N ASP A 50 1.99 -8.00 6.16
CA ASP A 50 1.84 -7.01 5.10
C ASP A 50 3.13 -6.84 4.28
N HIS A 51 4.26 -6.56 4.95
CA HIS A 51 5.55 -6.45 4.27
C HIS A 51 5.91 -7.73 3.48
N SER A 52 5.64 -8.91 4.05
CA SER A 52 5.93 -10.18 3.38
C SER A 52 5.06 -10.41 2.14
N GLU A 53 3.77 -10.09 2.24
CA GLU A 53 2.82 -10.12 1.11
C GLU A 53 3.22 -9.13 0.03
N SER A 54 3.59 -7.91 0.43
CA SER A 54 4.07 -6.83 -0.44
C SER A 54 5.32 -7.24 -1.23
N VAL A 55 6.32 -7.83 -0.57
CA VAL A 55 7.52 -8.36 -1.25
C VAL A 55 7.13 -9.44 -2.26
N GLY A 56 6.23 -10.35 -1.88
CA GLY A 56 5.68 -11.37 -2.79
C GLY A 56 4.99 -10.78 -4.02
N PHE A 57 4.18 -9.73 -3.82
CA PHE A 57 3.51 -9.02 -4.89
C PHE A 57 4.52 -8.39 -5.87
N PHE A 58 5.56 -7.73 -5.38
CA PHE A 58 6.60 -7.13 -6.23
C PHE A 58 7.50 -8.15 -6.95
N HIS A 59 7.51 -9.43 -6.53
CA HIS A 59 8.13 -10.50 -7.32
C HIS A 59 7.29 -10.89 -8.55
N ALA A 60 5.98 -10.71 -8.50
CA ALA A 60 5.05 -11.09 -9.55
C ALA A 60 4.62 -9.93 -10.43
N VAL A 61 4.70 -8.70 -9.92
CA VAL A 61 4.19 -7.50 -10.59
C VAL A 61 5.21 -6.37 -10.49
N GLU A 62 5.62 -5.82 -11.64
CA GLU A 62 6.27 -4.52 -11.70
C GLU A 62 5.23 -3.43 -11.46
N ASN A 63 5.09 -3.03 -10.20
CA ASN A 63 4.06 -2.12 -9.72
C ASN A 63 4.54 -0.66 -9.70
N HIS A 64 3.64 0.26 -10.07
CA HIS A 64 3.77 1.71 -9.85
C HIS A 64 2.42 2.38 -9.56
N ILE A 65 2.39 3.27 -8.56
CA ILE A 65 1.26 4.15 -8.23
C ILE A 65 1.65 5.60 -8.55
N GLU A 66 0.89 6.27 -9.42
CA GLU A 66 1.03 7.71 -9.66
C GLU A 66 0.43 8.49 -8.48
N ASN A 67 1.30 8.98 -7.59
CA ASN A 67 0.93 9.59 -6.31
C ASN A 67 1.39 11.06 -6.14
N ASP A 68 2.00 11.65 -7.18
CA ASP A 68 2.47 13.05 -7.17
C ASP A 68 2.22 13.75 -8.53
N PRO A 69 1.02 14.31 -8.76
CA PRO A 69 -0.14 14.30 -7.87
C PRO A 69 -0.98 13.02 -7.99
N TYR A 70 -1.71 12.69 -6.92
CA TYR A 70 -2.88 11.79 -7.02
C TYR A 70 -3.97 12.42 -7.91
N MET A 71 -4.84 11.60 -8.51
CA MET A 71 -6.04 12.14 -9.21
C MET A 71 -7.01 12.78 -8.22
N ILE A 72 -7.20 12.14 -7.06
CA ILE A 72 -7.99 12.63 -5.94
C ILE A 72 -7.23 12.28 -4.66
N LEU A 73 -7.13 13.23 -3.73
CA LEU A 73 -6.64 13.00 -2.37
C LEU A 73 -7.41 13.90 -1.41
N PHE A 74 -8.06 13.30 -0.41
CA PHE A 74 -8.75 14.04 0.65
C PHE A 74 -8.71 13.27 1.96
N GLY A 75 -8.98 13.98 3.07
CA GLY A 75 -9.05 13.38 4.39
C GLY A 75 -10.12 14.01 5.27
N GLN A 76 -10.54 13.26 6.28
CA GLN A 76 -11.52 13.69 7.26
C GLN A 76 -11.23 12.99 8.59
N GLY A 77 -10.95 13.78 9.63
CA GLY A 77 -10.48 13.23 10.91
C GLY A 77 -9.21 12.41 10.73
N ASP A 78 -9.26 11.15 11.13
CA ASP A 78 -8.13 10.20 11.01
C ASP A 78 -8.11 9.40 9.70
N HIS A 79 -9.05 9.67 8.78
CA HIS A 79 -9.17 8.95 7.52
C HIS A 79 -8.56 9.73 6.36
N THR A 80 -7.92 9.01 5.45
CA THR A 80 -7.49 9.52 4.14
C THR A 80 -8.07 8.63 3.04
N CYS A 81 -8.27 9.21 1.86
CA CYS A 81 -8.72 8.50 0.67
C CYS A 81 -8.01 9.09 -0.54
N SER A 82 -7.43 8.21 -1.37
CA SER A 82 -6.82 8.58 -2.64
C SER A 82 -7.45 7.81 -3.80
N VAL A 83 -7.47 8.44 -4.97
CA VAL A 83 -7.66 7.79 -6.26
C VAL A 83 -6.41 8.07 -7.08
N ALA A 84 -5.76 7.00 -7.52
CA ALA A 84 -4.48 7.04 -8.22
C ALA A 84 -4.54 6.23 -9.51
N ARG A 85 -3.66 6.54 -10.48
CA ARG A 85 -3.40 5.60 -11.57
C ARG A 85 -2.45 4.56 -11.03
N TRP A 86 -2.86 3.30 -11.10
CA TRP A 86 -1.98 2.18 -10.87
C TRP A 86 -1.59 1.55 -12.19
N THR A 87 -0.29 1.33 -12.39
CA THR A 87 0.26 0.59 -13.54
C THR A 87 1.02 -0.62 -13.01
N GLY A 88 0.74 -1.78 -13.59
CA GLY A 88 1.37 -3.04 -13.21
C GLY A 88 1.69 -3.89 -14.43
N THR A 89 2.92 -4.40 -14.54
CA THR A 89 3.26 -5.47 -15.49
C THR A 89 3.35 -6.79 -14.74
N HIS A 90 2.52 -7.78 -15.09
CA HIS A 90 2.60 -9.11 -14.51
C HIS A 90 3.80 -9.87 -15.11
N THR A 91 4.83 -10.08 -14.32
CA THR A 91 6.14 -10.63 -14.74
C THR A 91 6.43 -12.00 -14.16
N GLY A 92 5.70 -12.45 -13.15
CA GLY A 92 5.89 -13.73 -12.48
C GLY A 92 4.59 -14.25 -11.87
N PRO A 93 4.59 -15.46 -11.29
CA PRO A 93 3.39 -16.03 -10.69
C PRO A 93 2.93 -15.17 -9.51
N LEU A 94 1.74 -14.59 -9.60
CA LEU A 94 1.02 -14.07 -8.44
C LEU A 94 0.62 -15.26 -7.58
N LYS A 95 0.97 -15.20 -6.29
CA LYS A 95 0.45 -16.17 -5.32
C LYS A 95 -1.05 -15.87 -5.14
N GLY A 96 -1.88 -16.52 -5.96
CA GLY A 96 -3.34 -16.56 -5.81
C GLY A 96 -3.76 -17.48 -4.66
N LEU A 97 -5.05 -17.43 -4.31
CA LEU A 97 -5.72 -18.16 -3.21
C LEU A 97 -5.64 -19.69 -3.30
N ASP A 98 -4.98 -20.22 -4.31
CA ASP A 98 -4.94 -21.62 -4.73
C ASP A 98 -3.66 -22.38 -4.31
N GLY A 99 -2.66 -21.69 -3.73
CA GLY A 99 -1.48 -22.34 -3.13
C GLY A 99 -0.37 -22.68 -4.11
#